data_AF-A0AAW0J079-F1
#
_entry.id   AF-A0AAW0J079-F1
#
_cell.length_a   1.000
_cell.length_b   1.000
_cell.length_c   1.000
_cell.angle_alpha   90.00
_cell.angle_beta   90.00
_cell.angle_gamma   90.00
#
_symmetry.space_group_name_H-M   'P 1'
#
loop_
_entity.id
_entity.type
_entity.pdbx_description
1 polymer ?
#
loop_
_entity_poly.entity_id
_entity_poly.type
_entity_poly.pdbx_seq_one_letter_code
_entity_poly.pdbx_strand_id
1 'polypeptide(L)' 'MVRLVHCSHEADVNPQANPFADAHLTKKLLDLGQQSCNYQQLWKGTNEATKTVNRGTSEFIVMAADTEP' A
#
# COMPACT_ATOMS: atom_id res chain seq x y z
N MET A 1 -6.76 -2.29 -3.53
CA MET A 1 -6.86 -3.70 -3.15
C MET A 1 -6.04 -3.81 -1.89
N VAL A 2 -6.67 -3.91 -0.72
CA VAL A 2 -5.94 -4.06 0.54
C VAL A 2 -5.96 -5.53 0.89
N ARG A 3 -5.04 -6.27 0.28
CA ARG A 3 -4.53 -7.51 0.85
C ARG A 3 -3.03 -7.29 1.00
N LEU A 4 -2.66 -6.79 2.18
CA LEU A 4 -1.28 -6.62 2.57
C LEU A 4 -0.88 -7.95 3.20
N VAL A 5 -0.07 -8.71 2.47
CA VAL A 5 0.51 -9.96 2.96
C VAL A 5 1.43 -9.59 4.12
N HIS A 6 1.13 -10.10 5.32
CA HIS A 6 2.07 -10.07 6.42
C HIS A 6 3.19 -11.05 6.05
N CYS A 7 4.26 -10.56 5.43
CA CYS A 7 5.39 -11.41 5.07
C CYS A 7 6.22 -11.63 6.33
N SER A 8 6.02 -12.77 7.00
CA SER A 8 6.83 -13.22 8.14
C SER A 8 8.24 -13.68 7.72
N HIS A 9 8.69 -13.33 6.51
CA HIS A 9 10.00 -13.63 5.95
C HIS A 9 10.51 -12.42 5.18
N GLU A 10 11.60 -11.81 5.67
CA GLU A 10 12.39 -10.81 4.93
C GLU A 10 13.00 -11.38 3.63
N ALA A 11 12.91 -12.69 3.41
CA ALA A 11 13.56 -13.41 2.32
C ALA A 11 12.82 -13.36 0.96
N ASP A 12 11.53 -13.00 0.92
CA ASP A 12 10.72 -12.92 -0.32
C ASP A 12 10.33 -11.48 -0.69
N VAL A 13 11.01 -10.49 -0.09
CA VAL A 13 10.73 -9.08 -0.36
C VAL A 13 11.60 -8.61 -1.53
N ASN A 14 10.99 -8.08 -2.59
CA ASN A 14 11.73 -7.53 -3.71
C ASN A 14 12.72 -6.44 -3.21
N PRO A 15 14.02 -6.51 -3.52
CA PRO A 15 15.01 -5.50 -3.13
C PRO A 15 14.69 -4.07 -3.63
N GLN A 16 13.82 -3.94 -4.65
CA GLN A 16 13.34 -2.66 -5.16
C GLN A 16 12.26 -2.02 -4.26
N ALA A 17 11.64 -2.78 -3.36
CA ALA A 17 10.59 -2.30 -2.46
C ALA A 17 11.18 -1.61 -1.22
N ASN A 18 11.65 -0.38 -1.39
CA ASN A 18 12.20 0.46 -0.33
C ASN A 18 11.52 1.84 -0.34
N PRO A 19 11.01 2.36 0.80
CA PRO A 19 11.07 1.85 2.17
C PRO A 19 10.06 0.75 2.52
N PHE A 20 10.44 -0.15 3.43
CA PHE A 20 9.59 -1.21 3.96
C PHE A 20 9.05 -0.85 5.36
N ALA A 21 7.77 -1.12 5.60
CA ALA A 21 7.12 -0.84 6.87
C ALA A 21 7.37 -1.96 7.88
N ASP A 22 7.64 -1.61 9.15
CA ASP A 22 7.71 -2.60 10.23
C ASP A 22 6.32 -3.21 10.51
N ALA A 23 6.27 -4.26 11.31
CA ALA A 23 5.01 -4.95 11.62
C ALA A 23 3.99 -4.04 12.33
N HIS A 24 4.45 -3.08 13.15
CA HIS A 24 3.58 -2.13 13.84
C HIS A 24 2.99 -1.09 12.88
N LEU A 25 3.80 -0.49 12.01
CA LEU A 25 3.36 0.46 11.00
C LEU A 25 2.44 -0.20 9.98
N THR A 26 2.75 -1.44 9.58
CA THR A 26 1.90 -2.21 8.67
C THR A 26 0.48 -2.36 9.20
N LYS A 27 0.32 -2.69 10.49
CA LYS A 27 -1.02 -2.76 11.13
C LYS A 27 -1.74 -1.41 11.09
N LYS A 28 -1.03 -0.31 11.43
CA LYS A 28 -1.62 1.04 11.36
C LYS A 28 -2.06 1.42 9.94
N LEU A 29 -1.27 1.10 8.93
CA LEU A 29 -1.61 1.34 7.52
C LEU A 29 -2.83 0.52 7.08
N LEU A 30 -2.95 -0.72 7.55
CA LEU A 30 -4.12 -1.57 7.31
C LEU A 30 -5.39 -0.99 7.95
N ASP A 31 -5.30 -0.54 9.21
CA ASP A 31 -6.43 0.08 9.91
C ASP A 31 -6.87 1.38 9.23
N LEU A 32 -5.92 2.20 8.76
CA LEU A 32 -6.20 3.40 7.97
C LEU A 32 -6.83 3.05 6.62
N GLY A 33 -6.30 2.05 5.91
CA GLY A 33 -6.85 1.60 4.64
C GLY A 33 -8.30 1.11 4.76
N GLN A 34 -8.62 0.43 5.87
CA GLN A 34 -9.98 0.00 6.17
C GLN A 34 -10.90 1.20 6.41
N GLN A 35 -10.45 2.22 7.16
CA GLN A 35 -11.19 3.47 7.36
C GLN A 35 -11.41 4.21 6.03
N SER A 36 -10.38 4.39 5.20
CA SER A 36 -10.48 5.03 3.88
C SER A 36 -11.44 4.30 2.94
N CYS A 37 -11.55 2.97 3.05
CA CYS A 37 -12.53 2.19 2.30
C CYS A 37 -13.96 2.54 2.73
N ASN A 38 -14.22 2.66 4.03
CA ASN A 38 -15.54 3.01 4.57
C ASN A 38 -15.95 4.44 4.18
N TYR A 39 -14.99 5.37 4.10
CA TYR A 39 -15.23 6.76 3.67
C TYR A 39 -15.20 6.97 2.15
N GLN A 40 -15.02 5.90 1.35
CA GLN A 40 -14.92 5.98 -0.12
C GLN A 40 -13.78 6.89 -0.62
N GLN A 41 -12.73 7.04 0.16
CA GLN A 41 -11.54 7.86 -0.18
C GLN A 41 -10.40 7.01 -0.75
N LEU A 42 -10.54 5.68 -0.77
CA LEU A 42 -9.51 4.76 -1.24
C LEU A 42 -9.58 4.51 -2.75
N TRP A 43 -8.50 4.83 -3.44
CA TRP A 43 -8.27 4.44 -4.83
C TRP A 43 -7.46 3.15 -4.89
N LYS A 44 -7.85 2.23 -5.78
CA LYS A 44 -7.31 0.87 -5.84
C LYS A 44 -6.75 0.61 -7.22
N GLY A 45 -5.51 0.12 -7.28
CA GLY A 45 -4.84 -0.23 -8.54
C GLY A 45 -3.79 0.80 -8.94
N THR A 46 -2.82 0.36 -9.76
CA THR A 46 -1.70 1.20 -10.22
C THR A 46 -2.15 2.36 -11.09
N ASN A 47 -3.17 2.16 -11.94
CA ASN A 47 -3.68 3.21 -12.83
C ASN A 47 -4.42 4.30 -12.05
N GLU A 48 -5.16 3.93 -11.01
CA GLU A 48 -5.89 4.86 -10.15
C GLU A 48 -4.90 5.65 -9.28
N ALA A 49 -3.90 4.97 -8.72
CA ALA A 49 -2.84 5.60 -7.94
C ALA A 49 -2.03 6.63 -8.77
N THR A 50 -1.63 6.27 -9.99
CA THR A 50 -0.90 7.20 -10.87
C THR A 50 -1.77 8.40 -11.27
N LYS A 51 -3.08 8.21 -11.50
CA LYS A 51 -4.01 9.30 -11.76
C LYS A 51 -4.13 10.28 -10.60
N THR A 52 -4.24 9.81 -9.35
CA THR A 52 -4.35 10.69 -8.17
C THR A 52 -3.06 11.43 -7.87
N VAL A 53 -1.90 10.79 -8.09
CA VAL A 53 -0.58 11.43 -8.00
C VAL A 53 -0.44 12.54 -9.03
N ASN A 54 -0.78 12.27 -10.30
CA ASN A 54 -0.72 13.27 -11.38
C ASN A 54 -1.69 14.44 -11.18
N ARG A 55 -2.79 14.23 -10.44
CA ARG A 55 -3.75 15.27 -10.06
C ARG A 55 -3.37 16.02 -8.79
N GLY A 56 -2.34 15.58 -8.06
CA GLY A 56 -1.91 16.20 -6.80
C GLY A 56 -2.88 16.01 -5.64
N THR A 57 -3.79 15.02 -5.72
CA THR A 57 -4.79 14.75 -4.66
C THR A 57 -4.40 13.57 -3.78
N SER A 58 -3.28 12.91 -4.05
CA SER A 58 -2.80 11.77 -3.28
C SER A 58 -1.85 12.24 -2.19
N GLU A 59 -2.16 11.92 -0.93
CA GLU A 59 -1.30 12.24 0.21
C GLU A 59 -0.24 11.16 0.46
N PHE A 60 -0.60 9.89 0.29
CA PHE A 60 0.29 8.75 0.41
C PHE A 60 -0.17 7.58 -0.45
N ILE A 61 0.75 6.70 -0.84
CA ILE A 61 0.48 5.48 -1.61
C ILE A 61 1.04 4.29 -0.84
N VAL A 62 0.25 3.23 -0.73
CA VAL A 62 0.68 1.94 -0.15
C VAL A 62 0.83 0.94 -1.28
N MET A 63 2.01 0.35 -1.42
CA MET A 63 2.34 -0.67 -2.42
C MET A 63 2.63 -2.00 -1.74
N ALA A 64 2.25 -3.09 -2.39
CA ALA A 64 2.57 -4.44 -1.94
C ALA A 64 3.97 -4.81 -2.46
N ALA A 65 4.81 -5.35 -1.58
CA ALA A 65 6.20 -5.66 -1.93
C ALA A 65 6.39 -6.99 -2.67
N ASP A 66 5.36 -7.83 -2.67
CA ASP A 66 5.27 -9.13 -3.36
C ASP A 66 4.67 -9.01 -4.77
N THR A 67 4.61 -7.79 -5.32
CA THR A 67 4.06 -7.59 -6.68
C THR A 67 5.08 -8.03 -7.73
N GLU A 68 4.73 -9.06 -8.50
CA GLU A 68 5.47 -9.50 -9.70
C GLU A 68 4.87 -8.84 -10.96
N PRO A 69 5.69 -8.54 -12.00
CA PRO A 69 5.25 -7.89 -13.24
C PRO A 69 4.35 -8.78 -14.12
#